data_AF-A0A1Q9Q0T4-F1
#
_entry.id   AF-A0A1Q9Q0T4-F1
#
_cell.length_a   1.000
_cell.length_b   1.000
_cell.length_c   1.000
_cell.angle_alpha   90.00
_cell.angle_beta   90.00
_cell.angle_gamma   90.00
#
_symmetry.space_group_name_H-M   'P 1'
#
loop_
_entity.id
_entity.type
_entity.pdbx_description
1 polymer ?
#
loop_
_entity_poly.entity_id
_entity_poly.type
_entity_poly.pdbx_seq_one_letter_code
_entity_poly.pdbx_strand_id
1 'polypeptide(L)' 'MTNVEDVTKVLNELNQHELAQKWLHNDLVKKNLAMSYDYWGETTNIPMTLKEHVIQYLDHAHLLGGIFSPE' A
#
# COMPACT_ATOMS: atom_id res chain seq x y z
N MET A 1 -5.79 -10.81 8.50
CA MET A 1 -4.87 -11.01 7.36
C MET A 1 -5.50 -10.37 6.15
N THR A 2 -4.80 -9.38 5.62
CA THR A 2 -5.21 -8.50 4.53
C THR A 2 -4.86 -9.15 3.20
N ASN A 3 -5.69 -8.95 2.18
CA ASN A 3 -5.45 -9.55 0.86
C ASN A 3 -5.35 -8.48 -0.25
N VAL A 4 -5.07 -8.94 -1.47
CA VAL A 4 -4.92 -8.08 -2.65
C VAL A 4 -6.21 -7.32 -2.99
N GLU A 5 -7.38 -7.89 -2.76
CA GLU A 5 -8.66 -7.24 -3.04
C GLU A 5 -8.92 -6.07 -2.08
N ASP A 6 -8.51 -6.21 -0.81
CA ASP A 6 -8.61 -5.13 0.18
C ASP A 6 -7.73 -3.94 -0.21
N VAL A 7 -6.49 -4.21 -0.63
CA VAL A 7 -5.58 -3.18 -1.16
C VAL A 7 -6.11 -2.59 -2.47
N THR A 8 -6.72 -3.39 -3.33
CA THR A 8 -7.33 -2.92 -4.59
C THR A 8 -8.47 -1.93 -4.33
N LYS A 9 -9.32 -2.18 -3.34
CA LYS A 9 -10.38 -1.23 -2.94
C LYS A 9 -9.78 0.09 -2.51
N VAL A 10 -8.78 0.06 -1.64
CA VAL A 10 -8.09 1.27 -1.13
C VAL A 10 -7.40 2.04 -2.26
N LEU A 11 -6.67 1.37 -3.15
CA LEU A 11 -6.02 2.04 -4.27
C LEU A 11 -7.04 2.63 -5.27
N ASN A 12 -8.19 1.99 -5.47
CA ASN A 12 -9.28 2.51 -6.30
C ASN A 12 -9.90 3.78 -5.69
N GLU A 13 -10.04 3.85 -4.36
CA GLU A 13 -10.47 5.08 -3.68
C GLU A 13 -9.44 6.21 -3.80
N LEU A 14 -8.17 5.86 -3.94
CA LEU A 14 -7.04 6.78 -4.06
C LEU A 14 -6.64 7.05 -5.53
N ASN A 15 -7.53 6.77 -6.50
CA ASN A 15 -7.23 6.83 -7.93
C ASN A 15 -6.78 8.20 -8.46
N GLN A 16 -6.92 9.27 -7.67
CA GLN A 16 -6.40 10.60 -8.01
C GLN A 16 -4.87 10.67 -7.94
N HIS A 17 -4.24 9.74 -7.21
CA HIS A 17 -2.79 9.65 -7.11
C HIS A 17 -2.22 8.82 -8.27
N GLU A 18 -1.30 9.39 -9.06
CA GLU A 18 -0.73 8.72 -10.25
C GLU A 18 -0.11 7.37 -9.90
N LEU A 19 0.62 7.30 -8.78
CA LEU A 19 1.24 6.07 -8.32
C LEU A 19 0.21 5.02 -7.87
N ALA A 20 -0.94 5.44 -7.33
CA ALA A 20 -2.00 4.52 -6.96
C ALA A 20 -2.60 3.84 -8.20
N GLN A 21 -2.74 4.58 -9.31
CA GLN A 21 -3.15 4.02 -10.60
C GLN A 21 -2.13 2.99 -11.11
N LYS A 22 -0.82 3.29 -11.02
CA LYS A 22 0.23 2.33 -11.39
C LYS A 22 0.18 1.06 -10.53
N TRP A 23 0.02 1.22 -9.22
CA TRP A 23 0.01 0.11 -8.27
C TRP A 23 -1.26 -0.75 -8.34
N LEU A 24 -2.41 -0.19 -8.76
CA LEU A 24 -3.65 -0.97 -9.00
C LEU A 24 -3.41 -2.16 -9.93
N HIS A 25 -2.57 -1.97 -10.94
CA HIS A 25 -2.25 -2.97 -11.95
C HIS A 25 -1.03 -3.84 -11.60
N ASN A 26 -0.46 -3.68 -10.40
CA ASN A 26 0.71 -4.44 -9.95
C ASN A 26 0.37 -5.33 -8.75
N ASP A 27 0.11 -6.61 -9.01
CA ASP A 27 -0.22 -7.59 -7.97
C ASP A 27 0.90 -7.82 -6.96
N LEU A 28 2.16 -7.63 -7.36
CA LEU A 28 3.29 -7.77 -6.44
C LEU A 28 3.29 -6.63 -5.42
N VAL A 29 3.06 -5.39 -5.85
CA VAL A 29 2.94 -4.24 -4.96
C VAL A 29 1.76 -4.41 -4.00
N LYS A 30 0.59 -4.81 -4.50
CA LYS A 30 -0.60 -5.03 -3.66
C LYS A 30 -0.37 -6.13 -2.61
N LYS A 31 0.29 -7.23 -2.98
CA LYS A 31 0.68 -8.29 -2.03
C LYS A 31 1.64 -7.77 -0.95
N ASN A 32 2.64 -6.98 -1.33
CA ASN A 32 3.59 -6.45 -0.36
C ASN A 32 2.96 -5.40 0.58
N LEU A 33 2.04 -4.56 0.09
CA LEU A 33 1.27 -3.65 0.95
C LEU A 33 0.43 -4.42 1.96
N ALA A 34 -0.26 -5.48 1.52
CA ALA A 34 -1.07 -6.32 2.41
C ALA A 34 -0.23 -6.99 3.50
N MET A 35 0.90 -7.62 3.13
CA MET A 35 1.82 -8.24 4.08
C MET A 35 2.44 -7.21 5.05
N SER A 36 2.82 -6.04 4.54
CA SER A 36 3.38 -4.95 5.35
C SER A 36 2.37 -4.43 6.37
N TYR A 37 1.10 -4.27 5.99
CA TYR A 37 0.05 -3.81 6.89
C TYR A 37 -0.27 -4.84 7.98
N ASP A 38 -0.36 -6.12 7.61
CA ASP A 38 -0.54 -7.19 8.61
C ASP A 38 0.64 -7.21 9.60
N TYR A 39 1.88 -7.10 9.11
CA TYR A 39 3.07 -7.02 9.94
C TYR A 39 3.07 -5.78 10.86
N TRP A 40 2.62 -4.63 10.36
CA TRP A 40 2.48 -3.41 11.17
C TRP A 40 1.51 -3.63 12.33
N GLY A 41 0.35 -4.24 12.09
CA GLY A 41 -0.64 -4.53 13.13
C GLY A 41 -0.18 -5.57 14.16
N GLU A 42 0.71 -6.47 13.77
CA GLU A 42 1.31 -7.47 14.68
C GLU A 42 2.46 -6.91 15.52
N THR A 43 3.24 -5.98 14.96
CA THR A 43 4.48 -5.48 15.60
C THR A 43 4.29 -4.16 16.32
N THR A 44 3.38 -3.33 15.85
CA THR A 44 3.11 -2.02 16.43
C THR A 44 1.75 -2.04 17.11
N ASN A 45 1.68 -1.50 18.32
CA ASN A 45 0.39 -1.27 19.00
C ASN A 45 -0.23 0.07 18.58
N ILE A 46 0.17 0.59 17.42
CA ILE A 46 -0.25 1.90 16.91
C ILE A 46 -1.42 1.67 15.95
N PRO A 47 -2.64 2.14 16.28
CA PRO A 47 -3.78 1.96 15.41
C PRO A 47 -3.58 2.77 14.11
N MET A 48 -3.64 2.05 13.00
CA MET A 48 -3.58 2.61 11.65
C MET A 48 -4.53 1.81 10.76
N THR A 49 -5.29 2.50 9.92
CA THR A 49 -6.15 1.84 8.91
C THR A 49 -5.33 1.43 7.69
N LEU A 50 -5.82 0.45 6.92
CA LEU A 50 -5.17 0.06 5.67
C LEU A 50 -5.03 1.24 4.70
N LYS A 51 -6.00 2.16 4.70
CA LYS A 51 -5.96 3.37 3.86
C LYS A 51 -4.82 4.30 4.25
N GLU A 52 -4.67 4.58 5.55
CA GLU A 52 -3.56 5.41 6.05
C GLU A 52 -2.21 4.77 5.76
N HIS A 53 -2.10 3.45 5.93
CA HIS A 53 -0.89 2.69 5.61
C HIS A 53 -0.51 2.81 4.13
N VAL A 54 -1.47 2.63 3.24
CA VAL A 54 -1.24 2.77 1.79
C VAL A 54 -0.87 4.21 1.42
N ILE A 55 -1.48 5.23 2.05
CA ILE A 55 -1.12 6.64 1.84
C ILE A 55 0.33 6.91 2.25
N GLN A 56 0.78 6.39 3.40
CA GLN A 56 2.18 6.51 3.82
C GLN A 56 3.15 5.95 2.76
N TYR A 57 2.80 4.79 2.18
CA TYR A 57 3.60 4.20 1.11
C TYR A 57 3.60 5.05 -0.17
N LEU A 58 2.46 5.62 -0.55
CA LEU A 58 2.35 6.46 -1.74
C LEU A 58 3.16 7.76 -1.59
N ASP A 59 3.04 8.45 -0.45
CA ASP A 59 3.72 9.71 -0.17
C ASP A 59 5.25 9.54 -0.03
N HIS A 60 5.68 8.38 0.46
CA HIS A 60 7.08 8.07 0.71
C HIS A 60 7.69 7.05 -0.27
N ALA A 61 7.02 6.77 -1.39
CA ALA A 61 7.48 5.80 -2.39
C ALA A 61 8.92 6.01 -2.87
N HIS A 62 9.33 7.27 -3.00
CA HIS A 62 10.68 7.69 -3.38
C HIS A 62 11.77 7.30 -2.34
N LEU A 63 11.40 7.08 -1.08
CA LEU A 63 12.30 6.65 0.00
C LEU A 63 12.33 5.13 0.15
N LEU A 64 11.26 4.44 -0.26
CA LEU A 64 11.11 3.00 -0.13
C LEU A 64 11.93 2.23 -1.17
N GLY A 65 12.10 2.81 -2.37
CA GLY A 65 12.82 2.18 -3.49
C GLY A 65 12.23 0.84 -3.93
N GLY A 66 12.96 0.11 -4.77
CA GLY A 66 12.59 -1.22 -5.23
C GLY A 66 11.21 -1.27 -5.91
N ILE A 67 10.37 -2.23 -5.51
CA ILE A 67 9.04 -2.45 -6.12
C ILE A 67 8.05 -1.30 -5.92
N PHE A 68 8.33 -0.39 -4.99
CA PHE A 68 7.50 0.79 -4.70
C PHE A 68 8.02 2.04 -5.42
N SER A 69 9.18 1.98 -6.07
CA SER A 69 9.71 3.12 -6.81
C SER A 69 8.80 3.49 -7.98
N PRO A 70 8.59 4.79 -8.28
CA PRO A 70 7.86 5.24 -9.47
C PRO A 70 8.62 5.06 -10.80
N GLU A 71 9.87 4.59 -10.76
CA GLU A 71 10.77 4.41 -11.92
C GLU A 71 10.44 3.19 -12.78
#